data_AF-A0A1J3FTA7-F1
#
_entry.id   AF-A0A1J3FTA7-F1
#
_cell.length_a   1.000
_cell.length_b   1.000
_cell.length_c   1.000
_cell.angle_alpha   90.00
_cell.angle_beta   90.00
_cell.angle_gamma   90.00
#
_symmetry.space_group_name_H-M   'P 1'
#
loop_
_entity.id
_entity.type
_entity.pdbx_description
1 polymer ?
#
loop_
_entity_poly.entity_id
_entity_poly.type
_entity_poly.pdbx_seq_one_letter_code
_entity_poly.pdbx_strand_id
1 'polypeptide(L)'
;VLGGSKAEDKDLQLVHSKDHVNLVKSLSTKKKDSRRNKIASKLNSIYLNGGSSEAAYLSAGSVVEVAEKVAQDICDSFVYSFVLMLLCHDFKGANLVLQLLFHLILGNAFCGQA
;
A
#
# COMPACT_ATOMS: atom_id res chain seq x y z
N VAL A 1 2.83 -17.28 -12.97
CA VAL A 1 3.02 -15.94 -12.38
C VAL A 1 1.68 -15.55 -11.78
N LEU A 2 1.59 -15.40 -10.46
CA LEU A 2 0.41 -14.75 -9.85
C LEU A 2 0.51 -13.28 -10.24
N GLY A 3 -0.33 -12.83 -11.16
CA GLY A 3 -0.31 -11.47 -11.69
C GLY A 3 -0.83 -10.51 -10.63
N GLY A 4 0.07 -9.74 -10.00
CA GLY A 4 -0.35 -8.67 -9.09
C GLY A 4 -1.12 -7.59 -9.83
N SER A 5 -2.16 -7.04 -9.19
CA SER A 5 -2.89 -5.89 -9.72
C SER A 5 -2.10 -4.60 -9.48
N LYS A 6 -2.11 -3.67 -10.44
CA LYS A 6 -1.50 -2.34 -10.28
C LYS A 6 -2.50 -1.41 -9.63
N ALA A 7 -2.08 -0.68 -8.60
CA ALA A 7 -2.89 0.37 -8.01
C ALA A 7 -3.19 1.48 -9.02
N GLU A 8 -4.36 2.10 -8.88
CA GLU A 8 -4.68 3.33 -9.61
C GLU A 8 -4.15 4.55 -8.85
N ASP A 9 -3.92 5.65 -9.56
CA ASP A 9 -3.45 6.90 -8.95
C ASP A 9 -4.41 7.42 -7.90
N LYS A 10 -5.72 7.19 -8.09
CA LYS A 10 -6.75 7.60 -7.14
C LYS A 10 -6.54 6.91 -5.78
N ASP A 11 -6.13 5.64 -5.79
CA ASP A 11 -5.94 4.83 -4.58
C ASP A 11 -4.69 5.31 -3.83
N LEU A 12 -3.60 5.57 -4.57
CA LEU A 12 -2.38 6.10 -3.99
C LEU A 12 -2.55 7.53 -3.47
N GLN A 13 -3.38 8.34 -4.12
CA GLN A 13 -3.66 9.72 -3.72
C GLN A 13 -4.50 9.83 -2.44
N LEU A 14 -5.10 8.74 -1.95
CA LEU A 14 -5.75 8.72 -0.64
C LEU A 14 -4.77 8.95 0.51
N VAL A 15 -3.51 8.55 0.35
CA VAL A 15 -2.46 8.60 1.40
C VAL A 15 -1.18 9.31 0.97
N HIS A 16 -1.03 9.64 -0.31
CA HIS A 16 0.12 10.36 -0.85
C HIS A 16 -0.29 11.61 -1.62
N SER A 17 0.56 12.64 -1.61
CA SER A 17 0.33 13.81 -2.45
C SER A 17 0.48 13.48 -3.94
N LYS A 18 -0.27 14.18 -4.79
CA LYS A 18 -0.19 14.04 -6.25
C LYS A 18 1.25 14.21 -6.77
N ASP A 19 2.01 15.15 -6.20
CA ASP A 19 3.41 15.37 -6.56
C ASP A 19 4.30 14.18 -6.22
N HIS A 20 4.07 13.53 -5.08
CA HIS A 20 4.80 12.33 -4.70
C HIS A 20 4.51 11.16 -5.65
N VAL A 21 3.23 10.95 -5.99
CA VAL A 21 2.80 9.92 -6.94
C VAL A 21 3.44 10.14 -8.32
N ASN A 22 3.41 11.38 -8.81
CA ASN A 22 4.04 11.76 -10.08
C ASN A 22 5.56 11.58 -10.06
N LEU A 23 6.21 11.93 -8.94
CA LEU A 23 7.64 11.72 -8.76
C LEU A 23 7.97 10.24 -8.88
N VAL A 24 7.30 9.37 -8.12
CA VAL A 24 7.53 7.91 -8.16
C VAL A 24 7.33 7.36 -9.56
N LYS A 25 6.28 7.76 -10.29
CA LYS A 25 6.07 7.35 -11.69
C LYS A 25 7.22 7.76 -12.61
N SER A 26 7.72 8.98 -12.47
CA SER A 26 8.75 9.54 -13.34
C SER A 26 10.12 8.83 -13.23
N LEU A 27 10.30 7.98 -12.22
CA LEU A 27 11.51 7.19 -11.98
C LEU A 27 11.51 5.84 -12.72
N SER A 28 10.37 5.45 -13.28
CA SER A 28 10.21 4.20 -14.02
C SER A 28 10.92 4.29 -15.37
N THR A 29 12.18 3.87 -15.41
CA THR A 29 12.98 3.80 -16.64
C THR A 29 14.03 2.71 -16.57
N LYS A 30 14.14 1.94 -17.66
CA LYS A 30 15.14 0.87 -17.82
C LYS A 30 16.57 1.41 -17.89
N LYS A 31 16.75 2.70 -18.22
CA LYS A 31 18.08 3.32 -18.31
C LYS A 31 18.59 3.72 -16.92
N LYS A 32 19.90 3.94 -16.81
CA LYS A 32 20.51 4.51 -15.61
C LYS A 32 20.09 5.97 -15.49
N ASP A 33 19.34 6.28 -14.43
CA ASP A 33 18.86 7.63 -14.13
C ASP A 33 19.57 8.17 -12.89
N SER A 34 20.39 9.20 -13.05
CA SER A 34 21.13 9.85 -11.95
C SER A 34 20.20 10.55 -10.95
N ARG A 35 18.98 10.91 -11.36
CA ARG A 35 17.96 11.49 -10.47
C ARG A 35 17.59 10.53 -9.35
N ARG A 36 17.62 9.21 -9.59
CA ARG A 36 17.30 8.19 -8.57
C ARG A 36 18.22 8.30 -7.36
N ASN A 37 19.53 8.43 -7.56
CA ASN A 37 20.48 8.59 -6.46
C ASN A 37 20.28 9.92 -5.72
N LYS A 38 20.01 11.01 -6.46
CA LYS A 38 19.76 12.34 -5.89
C LYS A 38 18.46 12.41 -5.08
N ILE A 39 17.46 11.63 -5.45
CA ILE A 39 16.19 11.53 -4.72
C ILE A 39 16.37 10.61 -3.51
N ALA A 40 16.97 9.44 -3.70
CA ALA A 40 17.27 8.49 -2.63
C ALA A 40 18.10 9.13 -1.51
N SER A 41 19.07 9.99 -1.82
CA SER A 41 19.89 10.69 -0.81
C SER A 41 19.11 11.70 0.04
N LYS A 42 17.89 12.08 -0.36
CA LYS A 42 16.99 12.94 0.42
C LYS A 42 16.02 12.14 1.28
N LEU A 43 16.00 10.81 1.12
CA LEU A 43 15.14 9.89 1.87
C LEU A 43 15.99 9.11 2.88
N ASN A 44 15.37 8.62 3.93
CA ASN A 44 16.09 7.84 4.93
C ASN A 44 16.20 6.38 4.48
N SER A 45 17.40 5.95 4.10
CA SER A 45 17.73 4.54 3.84
C SER A 45 16.90 3.87 2.72
N ILE A 46 16.58 4.62 1.65
CA ILE A 46 15.82 4.12 0.50
C ILE A 46 16.74 3.92 -0.71
N TYR A 47 16.56 2.80 -1.41
CA TYR A 47 17.19 2.53 -2.71
C TYR A 47 16.14 2.58 -3.85
N LEU A 48 16.49 3.20 -4.97
CA LEU A 48 15.60 3.36 -6.13
C LEU A 48 16.26 2.80 -7.40
N ASN A 49 15.52 1.94 -8.11
CA ASN A 49 15.89 1.39 -9.40
C ASN A 49 14.79 1.59 -10.45
N GLY A 50 15.03 1.16 -11.69
CA GLY A 50 14.10 1.37 -12.82
C GLY A 50 12.76 0.65 -12.70
N GLY A 51 12.70 -0.44 -11.95
CA GLY A 51 11.50 -1.20 -11.65
C GLY A 51 10.87 -0.85 -10.29
N SER A 52 11.49 0.00 -9.46
CA SER A 52 10.95 0.34 -8.13
C SER A 52 9.53 0.90 -8.21
N SER A 53 9.26 1.77 -9.19
CA SER A 53 7.93 2.33 -9.39
C SER A 53 6.91 1.25 -9.73
N GLU A 54 7.25 0.36 -10.66
CA GLU A 54 6.35 -0.71 -11.08
C GLU A 54 6.09 -1.73 -9.98
N ALA A 55 7.13 -2.10 -9.23
CA ALA A 55 7.01 -2.96 -8.05
C ALA A 55 6.12 -2.34 -6.97
N ALA A 56 6.27 -1.04 -6.70
CA ALA A 56 5.45 -0.33 -5.73
C ALA A 56 3.96 -0.32 -6.13
N TYR A 57 3.66 -0.06 -7.41
CA TYR A 57 2.28 -0.08 -7.93
C TYR A 57 1.65 -1.46 -7.87
N LEU A 58 2.41 -2.51 -8.22
CA LEU A 58 1.95 -3.90 -8.12
C LEU A 58 1.70 -4.31 -6.66
N SER A 59 2.60 -3.91 -5.75
CA SER A 59 2.42 -4.20 -4.32
C SER A 59 1.17 -3.52 -3.76
N ALA A 60 0.98 -2.23 -4.07
CA ALA A 60 -0.17 -1.48 -3.59
C ALA A 60 -1.49 -2.02 -4.16
N GLY A 61 -1.56 -2.28 -5.48
CA GLY A 61 -2.80 -2.76 -6.10
C GLY A 61 -3.19 -4.16 -5.65
N SER A 62 -2.20 -5.03 -5.39
CA SER A 62 -2.46 -6.35 -4.83
C SER A 62 -3.08 -6.27 -3.42
N VAL A 63 -2.65 -5.30 -2.59
CA VAL A 63 -3.25 -5.08 -1.26
C VAL A 63 -4.67 -4.52 -1.38
N VAL A 64 -4.90 -3.58 -2.30
CA VAL A 64 -6.23 -3.03 -2.58
C VAL A 64 -7.19 -4.13 -3.04
N GLU A 65 -6.78 -4.97 -3.99
CA GLU A 65 -7.61 -6.07 -4.50
C GLU A 65 -7.99 -7.07 -3.39
N VAL A 66 -7.04 -7.40 -2.51
CA VAL A 66 -7.33 -8.27 -1.35
C VAL A 66 -8.29 -7.59 -0.38
N ALA A 67 -8.11 -6.30 -0.10
CA ALA A 67 -8.99 -5.55 0.79
C ALA A 67 -10.42 -5.46 0.24
N GLU A 68 -10.61 -5.30 -1.07
CA GLU A 68 -11.92 -5.30 -1.71
C GLU A 68 -12.61 -6.67 -1.62
N LYS A 69 -11.88 -7.76 -1.88
CA LYS A 69 -12.43 -9.12 -1.77
C LYS A 69 -12.84 -9.47 -0.33
N VAL A 70 -12.07 -8.98 0.65
CA VAL A 70 -12.42 -9.09 2.07
C VAL A 70 -13.68 -8.29 2.39
N ALA A 71 -13.80 -7.05 1.91
CA ALA A 71 -14.99 -6.23 2.13
C ALA A 71 -16.26 -6.81 1.48
N GLN A 72 -16.09 -7.64 0.44
CA GLN A 72 -17.17 -8.34 -0.24
C GLN A 72 -17.50 -9.71 0.39
N ASP A 73 -16.86 -10.07 1.51
CA ASP A 73 -17.03 -11.35 2.22
C ASP A 73 -16.68 -12.59 1.36
N ILE A 74 -15.83 -12.40 0.33
CA ILE A 74 -15.46 -13.45 -0.65
C ILE A 74 -14.28 -14.29 -0.14
N CYS A 75 -13.60 -13.86 0.94
CA CYS A 75 -12.38 -14.51 1.43
C CYS A 75 -12.50 -14.94 2.90
N ASP A 76 -12.60 -16.26 3.11
CA ASP A 76 -12.44 -16.90 4.42
C ASP A 76 -10.99 -16.87 4.92
N SER A 77 -10.87 -16.85 6.24
CA SER A 77 -9.79 -16.18 6.94
C SER A 77 -8.47 -16.95 7.08
N PHE A 78 -7.41 -16.46 6.42
CA PHE A 78 -6.01 -16.70 6.86
C PHE A 78 -5.06 -15.55 6.53
N VAL A 79 -5.35 -14.80 5.45
CA VAL A 79 -4.54 -13.63 5.02
C VAL A 79 -4.73 -12.42 5.96
N TYR A 80 -5.82 -12.38 6.72
CA TYR A 80 -6.17 -11.31 7.67
C TYR A 80 -5.07 -11.00 8.70
N SER A 81 -4.42 -12.03 9.24
CA SER A 81 -3.41 -11.82 10.28
C SER A 81 -2.10 -11.27 9.69
N PHE A 82 -1.73 -11.67 8.48
CA PHE A 82 -0.46 -11.27 7.88
C PHE A 82 -0.51 -9.90 7.20
N VAL A 83 -1.60 -9.58 6.49
CA VAL A 83 -1.79 -8.27 5.84
C VAL A 83 -2.02 -7.17 6.88
N LEU A 84 -2.72 -7.47 7.98
CA LEU A 84 -2.96 -6.49 9.04
C LEU A 84 -1.72 -6.19 9.89
N MET A 85 -0.89 -7.21 10.17
CA MET A 85 0.33 -7.04 10.97
C MET A 85 1.38 -6.19 10.24
N LEU A 86 1.43 -6.28 8.90
CA LEU A 86 2.34 -5.46 8.08
C LEU A 86 1.92 -3.99 7.99
N LEU A 87 0.62 -3.69 8.00
CA LEU A 87 0.14 -2.29 7.98
C LEU A 87 0.34 -1.57 9.32
N CYS A 88 0.30 -2.30 10.45
CA CYS A 88 0.47 -1.70 11.78
C CYS A 88 1.93 -1.39 12.16
N HIS A 89 2.94 -2.07 11.61
CA HIS A 89 4.32 -1.90 12.08
C HIS A 89 5.05 -0.68 11.49
N ASP A 90 4.70 -0.23 10.27
CA ASP A 90 5.36 0.91 9.60
C ASP A 90 4.59 2.25 9.71
N PHE A 91 3.29 2.24 10.06
CA PHE A 91 2.49 3.46 10.19
C PHE A 91 2.54 4.06 11.61
N LYS A 92 3.73 4.49 12.06
CA LYS A 92 3.90 5.28 13.31
C LYS A 92 3.26 6.69 13.27
N GLY A 93 2.29 6.93 12.37
CA GLY A 93 1.66 8.25 12.18
C GLY A 93 0.26 8.22 11.58
N ALA A 94 -0.45 7.07 11.55
CA ALA A 94 -1.85 7.06 11.13
C ALA A 94 -2.74 7.71 12.19
N ASN A 95 -3.54 8.68 11.77
CA ASN A 95 -4.54 9.39 12.57
C ASN A 95 -5.42 8.42 13.37
N LEU A 96 -5.76 8.81 14.61
CA LEU A 96 -6.64 8.08 15.53
C LEU A 96 -7.98 7.64 14.88
N VAL A 97 -8.44 8.39 13.87
CA VAL A 97 -9.64 8.11 13.06
C VAL A 97 -9.52 6.81 12.27
N LEU A 98 -8.36 6.50 11.68
CA LEU A 98 -8.16 5.28 10.90
C LEU A 98 -8.05 4.04 11.82
N GLN A 99 -7.50 4.26 13.02
CA GLN A 99 -7.39 3.25 14.07
C GLN A 99 -8.76 2.95 14.73
N LEU A 100 -9.62 3.96 14.87
CA LEU A 100 -11.02 3.79 15.29
C LEU A 100 -11.89 3.15 14.21
N LEU A 101 -11.68 3.49 12.93
CA LEU A 101 -12.38 2.84 11.82
C LEU A 101 -12.04 1.34 11.78
N PHE A 102 -10.80 0.99 12.09
CA PHE A 102 -10.35 -0.40 12.24
C PHE A 102 -11.06 -1.14 13.37
N HIS A 103 -11.26 -0.49 14.53
CA HIS A 103 -12.01 -1.07 15.65
C HIS A 103 -13.52 -1.15 15.39
N LEU A 104 -14.11 -0.22 14.64
CA LEU A 104 -15.54 -0.27 14.30
C LEU A 104 -15.85 -1.37 13.28
N ILE A 105 -14.96 -1.57 12.30
CA ILE A 105 -15.12 -2.59 11.26
C ILE A 105 -14.86 -3.99 11.85
N LEU A 106 -13.84 -4.17 12.69
CA LEU A 106 -13.59 -5.46 13.35
C LEU A 106 -14.53 -5.73 14.54
N GLY A 107 -15.02 -4.69 15.23
CA GLY A 107 -15.94 -4.82 16.36
C GLY A 107 -17.30 -5.38 15.96
N ASN A 108 -17.79 -5.03 14.76
CA ASN A 108 -19.02 -5.60 14.22
C ASN A 108 -18.84 -7.02 13.65
N ALA A 109 -17.62 -7.40 13.24
CA ALA A 109 -17.33 -8.76 12.77
C ALA A 109 -17.26 -9.79 13.92
N PHE A 110 -16.95 -9.37 15.14
CA PHE A 110 -16.96 -10.25 16.33
C PHE A 110 -18.31 -10.27 17.09
N CYS A 111 -19.18 -9.27 16.91
CA CYS A 111 -20.46 -9.19 17.64
C CYS A 111 -21.58 -10.06 17.01
N GLY A 112 -21.27 -10.83 15.95
CA GLY A 112 -22.19 -11.78 15.31
C GLY A 112 -22.01 -13.25 15.74
N GLN A 113 -21.14 -13.51 16.73
CA GLN A 113 -21.01 -14.83 17.36
C GLN A 113 -21.26 -14.72 18.87
N ALA A 114 -22.54 -14.62 19.24
CA ALA A 114 -23.06 -14.95 20.56
C ALA A 114 -24.48 -15.52 20.42
#